data_AF-A0A3N4V1S4-F1
#
_entry.id   AF-A0A3N4V1S4-F1
#
_cell.length_a   1.000
_cell.length_b   1.000
_cell.length_c   1.000
_cell.angle_alpha   90.00
_cell.angle_beta   90.00
_cell.angle_gamma   90.00
#
_symmetry.space_group_name_H-M   'P 1'
#
loop_
_entity.id
_entity.type
_entity.pdbx_description
1 polymer ?
#
loop_
_entity_poly.entity_id
_entity_poly.type
_entity_poly.pdbx_seq_one_letter_code
_entity_poly.pdbx_strand_id
1 'polypeptide(L)'
;MQRDGDLDEQLADTFPASDPSSATAPGSTRAVPEPAPHALVYRIVLERAAPTAFSPEGASPRAGRWSSASTSAIYASLSPACALLEFLAHLEDRPGQDLRLVVASLPLECVHAVDAPPPHWRERPYRPEVQRVGDEWVRERRSLALKVPSALMPREHNVLINPHHPDADRLALLSSDPVTVDSRLYLG
;
A
#
# COMPACT_ATOMS: atom_id res chain seq x y z
N MET A 1 -20.05 14.87 -31.25
CA MET A 1 -18.79 15.64 -31.21
C MET A 1 -18.62 16.12 -29.77
N GLN A 2 -17.97 15.27 -28.96
CA GLN A 2 -17.83 15.43 -27.51
C GLN A 2 -16.67 16.41 -27.26
N ARG A 3 -16.87 17.37 -26.36
CA ARG A 3 -15.82 18.30 -25.91
C ARG A 3 -14.86 17.54 -25.00
N ASP A 4 -13.63 17.38 -25.45
CA ASP A 4 -12.47 17.19 -24.58
C ASP A 4 -12.28 18.52 -23.84
N GLY A 5 -12.94 18.63 -22.68
CA GLY A 5 -12.64 19.68 -21.70
C GLY A 5 -11.47 19.19 -20.87
N ASP A 6 -10.38 19.93 -20.93
CA ASP A 6 -9.10 19.66 -20.29
C ASP A 6 -9.32 19.47 -18.77
N LEU A 7 -9.10 18.25 -18.27
CA LEU A 7 -9.24 17.91 -16.84
C LEU A 7 -8.34 18.80 -15.97
N ASP A 8 -7.26 19.32 -16.55
CA ASP A 8 -6.30 20.21 -15.90
C ASP A 8 -6.91 21.59 -15.60
N GLU A 9 -7.86 22.08 -16.41
CA GLU A 9 -8.55 23.36 -16.16
C GLU A 9 -9.51 23.27 -14.97
N GLN A 10 -10.08 22.09 -14.70
CA GLN A 10 -11.02 21.87 -13.60
C GLN A 10 -10.34 21.76 -12.22
N LEU A 11 -9.03 21.50 -12.19
CA LEU A 11 -8.26 21.35 -10.94
C LEU A 11 -7.56 22.64 -10.48
N ALA A 12 -7.46 23.65 -11.36
CA ALA A 12 -6.72 24.88 -11.10
C ALA A 12 -7.31 25.73 -9.96
N ASP A 13 -8.64 25.71 -9.78
CA ASP A 13 -9.35 26.61 -8.85
C ASP A 13 -9.56 26.01 -7.45
N THR A 14 -9.09 24.78 -7.18
CA THR A 14 -9.43 24.04 -5.93
C THR A 14 -8.42 24.25 -4.79
N PHE A 15 -7.25 24.83 -5.05
CA PHE A 15 -6.19 24.97 -4.04
C PHE A 15 -5.96 26.43 -3.64
N PRO A 16 -6.57 26.94 -2.55
CA PRO A 16 -6.17 28.22 -1.99
C PRO A 16 -4.75 28.10 -1.40
N ALA A 17 -3.82 28.87 -1.95
CA ALA A 17 -2.49 29.05 -1.39
C ALA A 17 -2.53 30.04 -0.22
N SER A 18 -2.20 29.57 0.99
CA SER A 18 -1.23 30.18 1.93
C SER A 18 -1.60 29.93 3.40
N ASP A 19 -0.60 29.58 4.21
CA ASP A 19 -0.50 30.00 5.61
C ASP A 19 0.94 30.52 5.86
N PRO A 20 1.13 31.52 6.75
CA PRO A 20 2.40 32.22 6.94
C PRO A 20 3.42 31.44 7.78
N SER A 21 4.72 31.74 7.59
CA SER A 21 5.83 31.20 8.38
C SER A 21 5.75 31.63 9.85
N SER A 22 5.75 30.65 10.76
CA SER A 22 5.95 30.87 12.19
C SER A 22 7.43 30.68 12.53
N ALA A 23 8.09 31.72 13.01
CA ALA A 23 9.46 31.67 13.52
C ALA A 23 9.43 31.63 15.06
N THR A 24 9.99 30.57 15.65
CA THR A 24 10.14 30.43 17.11
C THR A 24 11.62 30.27 17.46
N ALA A 25 12.11 31.04 18.42
CA ALA A 25 13.50 31.05 18.90
C ALA A 25 13.90 29.73 19.61
N PRO A 26 15.20 29.37 19.69
CA PRO A 26 15.63 28.09 20.23
C PRO A 26 15.68 28.11 21.76
N GLY A 27 14.75 27.38 22.40
CA GLY A 27 14.90 26.90 23.76
C GLY A 27 15.63 25.56 23.75
N SER A 28 16.70 25.44 24.56
CA SER A 28 17.46 24.21 24.74
C SER A 28 16.63 23.16 25.49
N THR A 29 15.87 22.34 24.75
CA THR A 29 15.20 21.15 25.28
C THR A 29 16.13 19.96 25.14
N ARG A 30 16.43 19.29 26.26
CA ARG A 30 17.11 17.98 26.29
C ARG A 30 16.33 17.02 25.38
N ALA A 31 16.94 16.58 24.29
CA ALA A 31 16.32 15.73 23.28
C ALA A 31 15.81 14.42 23.92
N VAL A 32 14.49 14.27 23.98
CA VAL A 32 13.87 12.95 24.07
C VAL A 32 14.28 12.23 22.79
N PRO A 33 14.81 10.99 22.83
CA PRO A 33 15.11 10.26 21.61
C PRO A 33 13.81 10.19 20.80
N GLU A 34 13.82 10.76 19.60
CA GLU A 34 12.67 10.65 18.70
C GLU A 34 12.37 9.16 18.50
N PRO A 35 11.08 8.76 18.52
CA PRO A 35 10.73 7.39 18.21
C PRO A 35 11.34 7.03 16.86
N ALA A 36 11.90 5.81 16.77
CA ALA A 36 12.47 5.32 15.52
C ALA A 36 11.47 5.52 14.36
N PRO A 37 11.93 5.85 13.14
CA PRO A 37 11.03 6.11 12.03
C PRO A 37 10.16 4.88 11.75
N HIS A 38 8.86 5.09 11.53
CA HIS A 38 7.92 4.04 11.13
C HIS A 38 7.41 4.30 9.71
N ALA A 39 7.11 3.23 8.99
CA ALA A 39 6.38 3.28 7.74
C ALA A 39 4.90 2.99 7.99
N LEU A 40 4.01 3.76 7.35
CA LEU A 40 2.59 3.45 7.28
C LEU A 40 2.30 2.56 6.08
N VAL A 41 1.42 1.59 6.29
CA VAL A 41 0.95 0.66 5.26
C VAL A 41 -0.56 0.66 5.23
N TYR A 42 -1.10 0.60 4.02
CA TYR A 42 -2.52 0.82 3.74
C TYR A 42 -3.06 -0.35 2.94
N ARG A 43 -4.21 -0.89 3.37
CA ARG A 43 -4.89 -1.97 2.67
C ARG A 43 -6.39 -1.71 2.62
N ILE A 44 -6.96 -1.69 1.43
CA ILE A 44 -8.42 -1.69 1.26
C ILE A 44 -8.92 -3.13 1.28
N VAL A 45 -9.89 -3.42 2.12
CA VAL A 45 -10.53 -4.73 2.24
C VAL A 45 -12.04 -4.58 2.42
N LEU A 46 -12.77 -5.68 2.23
CA LEU A 46 -14.17 -5.77 2.64
C LEU A 46 -14.25 -5.71 4.18
N GLU A 47 -15.32 -5.14 4.73
CA GLU A 47 -15.49 -4.96 6.18
C GLU A 47 -15.30 -6.25 6.97
N ARG A 48 -15.87 -7.36 6.49
CA ARG A 48 -15.70 -8.70 7.10
C ARG A 48 -14.25 -9.19 7.17
N ALA A 49 -13.36 -8.66 6.33
CA ALA A 49 -11.94 -9.03 6.27
C ALA A 49 -11.04 -8.02 6.99
N ALA A 50 -11.58 -6.91 7.51
CA ALA A 50 -10.81 -5.92 8.26
C ALA A 50 -10.08 -6.49 9.49
N PRO A 51 -10.69 -7.39 10.31
CA PRO A 51 -10.01 -7.95 11.48
C PRO A 51 -8.76 -8.77 11.17
N THR A 52 -8.68 -9.35 9.96
CA THR A 52 -7.57 -10.21 9.52
C THR A 52 -6.70 -9.55 8.46
N ALA A 53 -6.91 -8.27 8.14
CA ALA A 53 -6.24 -7.59 7.03
C ALA A 53 -4.71 -7.56 7.13
N PHE A 54 -4.15 -7.71 8.33
CA PHE A 54 -2.71 -7.78 8.57
C PHE A 54 -2.28 -9.05 9.33
N SER A 55 -3.11 -10.10 9.30
CA SER A 55 -2.83 -11.40 9.92
C SER A 55 -2.58 -12.49 8.86
N PRO A 56 -1.99 -13.66 9.24
CA PRO A 56 -1.79 -14.77 8.30
C PRO A 56 -3.05 -15.19 7.54
N GLU A 57 -4.22 -15.13 8.18
CA GLU A 57 -5.51 -15.48 7.57
C GLU A 57 -5.94 -14.50 6.48
N GLY A 58 -5.43 -13.27 6.51
CA GLY A 58 -5.66 -12.26 5.46
C GLY A 58 -4.63 -12.30 4.33
N ALA A 59 -3.64 -13.19 4.37
CA ALA A 59 -2.71 -13.37 3.26
C ALA A 59 -3.46 -13.77 1.98
N SER A 60 -2.99 -13.31 0.82
CA SER A 60 -3.68 -13.59 -0.44
C SER A 60 -3.64 -15.10 -0.74
N PRO A 61 -4.78 -15.78 -0.96
CA PRO A 61 -4.81 -17.17 -1.39
C PRO A 61 -4.53 -17.32 -2.90
N ARG A 62 -4.44 -16.20 -3.63
CA ARG A 62 -4.21 -16.15 -5.07
C ARG A 62 -2.81 -15.66 -5.36
N ALA A 63 -2.26 -16.14 -6.48
CA ALA A 63 -0.99 -15.64 -7.01
C ALA A 63 -1.10 -14.13 -7.27
N GLY A 64 -0.15 -13.37 -6.73
CA GLY A 64 -0.01 -11.94 -6.97
C GLY A 64 1.04 -11.67 -8.06
N ARG A 65 1.31 -10.39 -8.31
CA ARG A 65 2.39 -9.98 -9.21
C ARG A 65 3.77 -10.44 -8.70
N TRP A 66 3.97 -10.35 -7.39
CA TRP A 66 5.27 -10.51 -6.74
C TRP A 66 5.43 -11.84 -6.00
N SER A 67 4.39 -12.68 -5.92
CA SER A 67 4.43 -13.97 -5.22
C SER A 67 3.48 -14.98 -5.85
N SER A 68 3.84 -16.25 -5.80
CA SER A 68 2.99 -17.37 -6.24
C SER A 68 1.85 -17.62 -5.26
N ALA A 69 0.84 -18.42 -5.67
CA ALA A 69 -0.29 -18.77 -4.82
C ALA A 69 0.09 -19.61 -3.59
N SER A 70 1.24 -20.30 -3.64
CA SER A 70 1.78 -21.05 -2.50
C SER A 70 2.45 -20.18 -1.44
N THR A 71 2.66 -18.89 -1.72
CA THR A 71 3.39 -17.98 -0.84
C THR A 71 2.43 -17.12 -0.04
N SER A 72 2.40 -17.36 1.28
CA SER A 72 1.63 -16.56 2.23
C SER A 72 2.27 -15.17 2.38
N ALA A 73 1.74 -14.20 1.65
CA ALA A 73 2.13 -12.80 1.72
C ALA A 73 0.89 -11.88 1.74
N ILE A 74 0.99 -10.82 2.53
CA ILE A 74 -0.02 -9.77 2.60
C ILE A 74 0.40 -8.63 1.68
N TYR A 75 -0.48 -8.21 0.78
CA TYR A 75 -0.26 -7.08 -0.11
C TYR A 75 -0.91 -5.82 0.47
N ALA A 76 -0.11 -4.75 0.54
CA ALA A 76 -0.54 -3.42 0.94
C ALA A 76 0.18 -2.35 0.10
N SER A 77 -0.16 -1.08 0.29
CA SER A 77 0.50 0.06 -0.35
C SER A 77 1.10 1.00 0.68
N LEU A 78 2.07 1.82 0.25
CA LEU A 78 2.68 2.87 1.08
C LEU A 78 1.91 4.20 1.05
N SER A 79 0.81 4.27 0.29
CA SER A 79 -0.12 5.39 0.31
C SER A 79 -1.58 4.89 0.24
N PRO A 80 -2.53 5.61 0.84
CA PRO A 80 -3.94 5.23 0.80
C PRO A 80 -4.53 5.33 -0.62
N ALA A 81 -4.07 6.30 -1.41
CA ALA A 81 -4.48 6.45 -2.81
C ALA A 81 -4.04 5.26 -3.67
N CYS A 82 -2.80 4.78 -3.50
CA CYS A 82 -2.33 3.59 -4.20
C CYS A 82 -3.05 2.32 -3.72
N ALA A 83 -3.37 2.20 -2.42
CA ALA A 83 -4.15 1.07 -1.90
C ALA A 83 -5.55 1.00 -2.54
N LEU A 84 -6.21 2.15 -2.70
CA LEU A 84 -7.48 2.24 -3.40
C LEU A 84 -7.35 1.91 -4.89
N LEU A 85 -6.33 2.44 -5.57
CA LEU A 85 -6.08 2.15 -6.99
C LEU A 85 -5.84 0.65 -7.24
N GLU A 86 -5.02 0.01 -6.42
CA GLU A 86 -4.76 -1.44 -6.49
C GLU A 86 -6.04 -2.24 -6.25
N PHE A 87 -6.85 -1.84 -5.26
CA PHE A 87 -8.15 -2.47 -5.02
C PHE A 87 -9.06 -2.37 -6.25
N LEU A 88 -9.25 -1.16 -6.79
CA LEU A 88 -10.10 -0.92 -7.95
C LEU A 88 -9.63 -1.68 -9.21
N ALA A 89 -8.32 -1.76 -9.46
CA ALA A 89 -7.78 -2.46 -10.62
C ALA A 89 -7.84 -4.00 -10.53
N HIS A 90 -8.14 -4.54 -9.34
CA HIS A 90 -8.34 -5.98 -9.11
C HIS A 90 -9.81 -6.34 -8.88
N LEU A 91 -10.72 -5.37 -8.92
CA LEU A 91 -12.14 -5.65 -8.88
C LEU A 91 -12.58 -6.33 -10.18
N GLU A 92 -13.26 -7.47 -10.03
CA GLU A 92 -13.95 -8.14 -11.13
C GLU A 92 -15.33 -7.50 -11.38
N ASP A 93 -15.96 -6.97 -10.33
CA ASP A 93 -17.27 -6.31 -10.33
C ASP A 93 -17.26 -5.04 -9.46
N ARG A 94 -18.34 -4.23 -9.54
CA ARG A 94 -18.50 -3.05 -8.66
C ARG A 94 -18.36 -3.50 -7.19
N PRO A 95 -17.57 -2.78 -6.38
CA PRO A 95 -17.40 -3.15 -4.99
C PRO A 95 -18.73 -2.95 -4.24
N GLY A 96 -18.99 -3.81 -3.27
CA GLY A 96 -20.06 -3.56 -2.29
C GLY A 96 -19.79 -2.28 -1.50
N GLN A 97 -20.78 -1.83 -0.71
CA GLN A 97 -20.67 -0.61 0.08
C GLN A 97 -19.82 -0.78 1.35
N ASP A 98 -19.46 -2.02 1.70
CA ASP A 98 -18.83 -2.36 2.98
C ASP A 98 -17.30 -2.47 2.82
N LEU A 99 -16.63 -1.35 2.54
CA LEU A 99 -15.18 -1.27 2.42
C LEU A 99 -14.53 -0.60 3.64
N ARG A 100 -13.33 -1.06 3.97
CA ARG A 100 -12.50 -0.51 5.03
C ARG A 100 -11.11 -0.21 4.50
N LEU A 101 -10.59 0.97 4.82
CA LEU A 101 -9.16 1.27 4.78
C LEU A 101 -8.56 0.83 6.10
N VAL A 102 -7.73 -0.20 6.07
CA VAL A 102 -6.99 -0.66 7.22
C VAL A 102 -5.59 -0.05 7.17
N VAL A 103 -5.21 0.61 8.25
CA VAL A 103 -3.92 1.28 8.40
C VAL A 103 -3.12 0.56 9.47
N ALA A 104 -1.90 0.18 9.13
CA ALA A 104 -0.94 -0.34 10.09
C ALA A 104 0.39 0.43 9.99
N SER A 105 1.22 0.27 11.01
CA SER A 105 2.58 0.77 11.03
C SER A 105 3.56 -0.36 11.29
N LEU A 106 4.76 -0.22 10.74
CA LEU A 106 5.90 -1.04 11.14
C LEU A 106 7.18 -0.19 11.17
N PRO A 107 8.19 -0.60 11.93
CA PRO A 107 9.47 0.10 11.97
C PRO A 107 10.11 0.18 10.57
N LEU A 108 10.65 1.33 10.20
CA LEU A 108 11.16 1.56 8.84
C LEU A 108 12.33 0.62 8.50
N GLU A 109 13.14 0.26 9.48
CA GLU A 109 14.25 -0.69 9.32
C GLU A 109 13.79 -2.11 8.96
N CYS A 110 12.51 -2.44 9.17
CA CYS A 110 11.93 -3.71 8.77
C CYS A 110 11.49 -3.74 7.30
N VAL A 111 11.55 -2.60 6.60
CA VAL A 111 11.13 -2.43 5.19
C VAL A 111 12.35 -2.44 4.29
N HIS A 112 12.54 -3.53 3.55
CA HIS A 112 13.62 -3.63 2.56
C HIS A 112 13.07 -3.41 1.16
N ALA A 113 13.76 -2.65 0.32
CA ALA A 113 13.38 -2.48 -1.08
C ALA A 113 13.83 -3.69 -1.91
N VAL A 114 13.04 -4.05 -2.92
CA VAL A 114 13.54 -4.92 -3.99
C VAL A 114 14.68 -4.20 -4.74
N ASP A 115 15.83 -4.86 -4.89
CA ASP A 115 17.02 -4.26 -5.50
C ASP A 115 16.75 -3.78 -6.93
N ALA A 116 16.32 -4.73 -7.79
CA ALA A 116 15.98 -4.49 -9.18
C ALA A 116 14.80 -5.39 -9.58
N PRO A 117 13.65 -4.80 -9.98
CA PRO A 117 12.58 -5.56 -10.58
C PRO A 117 13.05 -6.31 -11.83
N PRO A 118 12.66 -7.59 -12.03
CA PRO A 118 12.96 -8.31 -13.26
C PRO A 118 12.43 -7.58 -14.51
N PRO A 119 13.00 -7.82 -15.70
CA PRO A 119 12.42 -7.32 -16.94
C PRO A 119 10.93 -7.66 -17.07
N HIS A 120 10.16 -6.79 -17.71
CA HIS A 120 8.73 -7.00 -17.98
C HIS A 120 7.84 -7.21 -16.74
N TRP A 121 8.31 -6.86 -15.54
CA TRP A 121 7.58 -7.11 -14.29
C TRP A 121 6.18 -6.48 -14.21
N ARG A 122 5.92 -5.45 -15.02
CA ARG A 122 4.63 -4.74 -15.09
C ARG A 122 3.57 -5.47 -15.93
N GLU A 123 3.99 -6.36 -16.83
CA GLU A 123 3.09 -7.00 -17.79
C GLU A 123 2.08 -7.95 -17.13
N ARG A 124 1.00 -8.24 -17.87
CA ARG A 124 0.04 -9.32 -17.57
C ARG A 124 0.07 -10.33 -18.73
N PRO A 125 -0.11 -11.65 -18.49
CA PRO A 125 -0.29 -12.30 -17.18
C PRO A 125 0.95 -12.17 -16.29
N TYR A 126 0.78 -12.35 -14.97
CA TYR A 126 1.89 -12.30 -14.02
C TYR A 126 2.93 -13.36 -14.37
N ARG A 127 4.19 -12.94 -14.41
CA ARG A 127 5.30 -13.75 -14.89
C ARG A 127 5.95 -14.53 -13.73
N PRO A 128 6.22 -15.83 -13.87
CA PRO A 128 6.81 -16.65 -12.81
C PRO A 128 8.14 -16.11 -12.27
N GLU A 129 8.96 -15.51 -13.13
CA GLU A 129 10.23 -14.89 -12.73
C GLU A 129 10.07 -13.69 -11.80
N VAL A 130 8.94 -12.98 -11.87
CA VAL A 130 8.61 -11.86 -10.97
C VAL A 130 8.09 -12.38 -9.64
N GLN A 131 7.25 -13.44 -9.68
CA GLN A 131 6.71 -14.08 -8.49
C GLN A 131 7.79 -14.73 -7.63
N ARG A 132 8.84 -15.27 -8.27
CA ARG A 132 9.99 -15.87 -7.58
C ARG A 132 10.68 -14.90 -6.62
N VAL A 133 10.64 -13.60 -6.90
CA VAL A 133 11.22 -12.57 -6.03
C VAL A 133 10.58 -12.59 -4.64
N GLY A 134 9.24 -12.56 -4.56
CA GLY A 134 8.54 -12.63 -3.28
C GLY A 134 8.59 -14.03 -2.67
N ASP A 135 8.56 -15.08 -3.49
CA ASP A 135 8.67 -16.46 -3.01
C ASP A 135 10.00 -16.70 -2.27
N GLU A 136 11.12 -16.27 -2.86
CA GLU A 136 12.44 -16.37 -2.23
C GLU A 136 12.55 -15.47 -1.00
N TRP A 137 12.02 -14.24 -1.07
CA TRP A 137 12.02 -13.31 0.06
C TRP A 137 11.26 -13.87 1.27
N VAL A 138 10.06 -14.44 1.08
CA VAL A 138 9.29 -15.08 2.16
C VAL A 138 10.02 -16.31 2.68
N ARG A 139 10.49 -17.19 1.78
CA ARG A 139 11.18 -18.44 2.15
C ARG A 139 12.42 -18.18 3.01
N GLU A 140 13.19 -17.15 2.66
CA GLU A 140 14.42 -16.79 3.38
C GLU A 140 14.17 -15.87 4.58
N ARG A 141 12.94 -15.40 4.78
CA ARG A 141 12.58 -14.45 5.85
C ARG A 141 13.55 -13.26 5.90
N ARG A 142 13.86 -12.67 4.74
CA ARG A 142 14.91 -11.62 4.63
C ARG A 142 14.56 -10.33 5.37
N SER A 143 13.27 -10.04 5.51
CA SER A 143 12.72 -8.90 6.25
C SER A 143 11.24 -9.14 6.54
N LEU A 144 10.67 -8.35 7.45
CA LEU A 144 9.22 -8.34 7.70
C LEU A 144 8.44 -7.82 6.48
N ALA A 145 8.98 -6.80 5.81
CA ALA A 145 8.33 -6.14 4.68
C ALA A 145 9.28 -5.98 3.49
N LEU A 146 8.76 -6.21 2.28
CA LEU A 146 9.42 -5.99 1.00
C LEU A 146 8.69 -4.88 0.23
N LYS A 147 9.35 -3.72 0.12
CA LYS A 147 8.90 -2.59 -0.70
C LYS A 147 9.16 -2.91 -2.17
N VAL A 148 8.11 -2.80 -2.97
CA VAL A 148 8.12 -3.07 -4.41
C VAL A 148 7.46 -1.92 -5.17
N PRO A 149 7.83 -1.63 -6.43
CA PRO A 149 7.17 -0.59 -7.20
C PRO A 149 5.71 -0.96 -7.53
N SER A 150 4.82 0.03 -7.57
CA SER A 150 3.46 -0.17 -8.09
C SER A 150 3.50 -0.28 -9.62
N ALA A 151 2.75 -1.25 -10.16
CA ALA A 151 2.59 -1.40 -11.61
C ALA A 151 1.54 -0.44 -12.18
N LEU A 152 0.65 0.09 -11.33
CA LEU A 152 -0.47 0.95 -11.72
C LEU A 152 -0.10 2.44 -11.67
N MET A 153 0.68 2.84 -10.67
CA MET A 153 1.08 4.23 -10.49
C MET A 153 2.61 4.36 -10.44
N PRO A 154 3.24 4.91 -11.50
CA PRO A 154 4.66 5.23 -11.46
C PRO A 154 4.99 6.14 -10.27
N ARG A 155 6.14 5.91 -9.61
CA ARG A 155 6.61 6.61 -8.40
C ARG A 155 5.92 6.23 -7.08
N GLU A 156 4.82 5.46 -7.14
CA GLU A 156 4.23 4.84 -5.95
C GLU A 156 4.81 3.44 -5.70
N HIS A 157 4.64 2.98 -4.46
CA HIS A 157 5.16 1.68 -4.02
C HIS A 157 4.10 0.88 -3.28
N ASN A 158 4.10 -0.41 -3.56
CA ASN A 158 3.45 -1.41 -2.74
C ASN A 158 4.43 -2.03 -1.76
N VAL A 159 3.88 -2.80 -0.83
CA VAL A 159 4.65 -3.56 0.13
C VAL A 159 4.04 -4.94 0.29
N LEU A 160 4.90 -5.96 0.23
CA LEU A 160 4.55 -7.31 0.67
C LEU A 160 4.95 -7.43 2.13
N ILE A 161 4.09 -8.00 2.96
CA ILE A 161 4.34 -8.26 4.38
C ILE A 161 4.33 -9.77 4.58
N ASN A 162 5.34 -10.27 5.29
CA ASN A 162 5.48 -11.68 5.64
C ASN A 162 4.90 -11.90 7.04
N PRO A 163 3.66 -12.41 7.16
CA PRO A 163 3.01 -12.58 8.45
C PRO A 163 3.64 -13.70 9.30
N HIS A 164 4.59 -14.47 8.75
CA HIS A 164 5.34 -15.52 9.44
C HIS A 164 6.79 -15.13 9.75
N HIS A 165 7.16 -13.86 9.55
CA HIS A 165 8.48 -13.34 9.91
C HIS A 165 8.62 -13.28 11.45
N PRO A 166 9.81 -13.52 12.04
CA PRO A 166 10.02 -13.41 13.49
C PRO A 166 9.64 -12.05 14.08
N ASP A 167 9.77 -10.98 13.28
CA ASP A 167 9.38 -9.62 13.64
C ASP A 167 7.91 -9.28 13.34
N ALA A 168 7.05 -10.25 13.03
CA ALA A 168 5.65 -9.99 12.68
C ALA A 168 4.89 -9.20 13.76
N ASP A 169 5.22 -9.40 15.03
CA ASP A 169 4.63 -8.68 16.17
C ASP A 169 4.99 -7.18 16.21
N ARG A 170 5.95 -6.74 15.37
CA ARG A 170 6.30 -5.32 15.21
C ARG A 170 5.35 -4.57 14.26
N LEU A 171 4.44 -5.29 13.59
CA LEU A 171 3.36 -4.70 12.80
C LEU A 171 2.20 -4.31 13.73
N ALA A 172 1.95 -3.00 13.86
CA ALA A 172 0.91 -2.48 14.72
C ALA A 172 -0.26 -1.96 13.90
N LEU A 173 -1.43 -2.57 14.07
CA LEU A 173 -2.69 -2.06 13.53
C LEU A 173 -3.03 -0.72 14.20
N LEU A 174 -3.30 0.31 13.39
CA LEU A 174 -3.59 1.67 13.87
C LEU A 174 -5.08 2.00 13.77
N SER A 175 -5.67 1.78 12.60
CA SER A 175 -7.09 2.07 12.36
C SER A 175 -7.68 1.13 11.31
N SER A 176 -9.01 1.10 11.32
CA SER A 176 -9.81 0.56 10.23
C SER A 176 -10.93 1.56 10.01
N ASP A 177 -10.94 2.23 8.88
CA ASP A 177 -11.85 3.35 8.61
C ASP A 177 -12.80 2.98 7.47
N PRO A 178 -14.12 3.27 7.58
CA PRO A 178 -15.04 3.11 6.46
C PRO A 178 -14.57 3.88 5.23
N VAL A 179 -14.66 3.27 4.05
CA VAL A 179 -14.37 3.93 2.78
C VAL A 179 -15.55 3.80 1.84
N THR A 180 -15.98 4.94 1.29
CA THR A 180 -16.91 4.97 0.17
C THR A 180 -16.12 5.31 -1.08
N VAL A 181 -16.18 4.42 -2.07
CA VAL A 181 -15.62 4.70 -3.40
C VAL A 181 -16.57 5.64 -4.13
N ASP A 182 -16.03 6.79 -4.54
CA ASP A 182 -16.77 7.82 -5.27
C ASP A 182 -17.38 7.24 -6.55
N SER A 183 -18.63 7.60 -6.83
CA SER A 183 -19.38 7.04 -7.96
C SER A 183 -18.75 7.36 -9.32
N ARG A 184 -17.95 8.43 -9.42
CA ARG A 184 -17.21 8.81 -10.64
C ARG A 184 -16.11 7.82 -11.01
N LEU A 185 -15.68 6.96 -10.08
CA LEU A 185 -14.66 5.94 -10.32
C LEU A 185 -15.24 4.64 -10.92
N TYR A 186 -16.57 4.52 -10.96
CA TYR A 186 -17.21 3.43 -11.69
C TYR A 186 -17.37 3.83 -13.15
N LEU A 187 -16.86 3.00 -14.06
CA LEU A 187 -17.27 3.08 -15.45
C LEU A 187 -18.79 2.82 -15.51
N GLY A 188 -19.50 3.76 -16.11
CA GLY A 188 -20.96 3.75 -16.29
C GLY A 188 -21.45 2.48 -16.97
#